data_AF-A0A2V9TCF4-F1
#
_entry.id   AF-A0A2V9TCF4-F1
#
_cell.length_a   1.000
_cell.length_b   1.000
_cell.length_c   1.000
_cell.angle_alpha   90.00
_cell.angle_beta   90.00
_cell.angle_gamma   90.00
#
_symmetry.space_group_name_H-M   'P 1'
#
loop_
_entity.id
_entity.type
_entity.pdbx_description
1 polymer ?
#
loop_
_entity_poly.entity_id
_entity_poly.type
_entity_poly.pdbx_seq_one_letter_code
_entity_poly.pdbx_strand_id
1 'polypeptide(L)' 'MGAPAARAAELSRHWARDGHDVTVLTGFPNHPTGIVPAEYRAKFRRLVSREMIDGVSVIRTWLF' A
#
# COMPACT_ATOMS: atom_id res chain seq x y z
N MET A 1 11.50 5.43 1.40
CA MET A 1 10.88 4.15 1.02
C MET A 1 12.01 3.13 0.81
N GLY A 2 11.90 1.92 1.35
CA GLY A 2 12.92 0.88 1.18
C GLY A 2 12.93 0.30 -0.24
N ALA A 3 14.07 -0.24 -0.68
CA ALA A 3 14.25 -0.73 -2.05
C ALA A 3 13.20 -1.77 -2.52
N PRO A 4 12.76 -2.75 -1.70
CA PRO A 4 11.71 -3.69 -2.11
C PRO A 4 10.36 -3.00 -2.35
N ALA A 5 9.96 -2.10 -1.45
CA ALA A 5 8.68 -1.39 -1.56
C ALA A 5 8.65 -0.45 -2.79
N ALA A 6 9.78 0.18 -3.12
CA ALA A 6 9.91 1.02 -4.31
C ALA A 6 9.71 0.20 -5.60
N ARG A 7 10.39 -0.95 -5.72
CA ARG A 7 10.27 -1.83 -6.88
C ARG A 7 8.85 -2.39 -7.04
N ALA A 8 8.23 -2.82 -5.94
CA ALA A 8 6.84 -3.28 -5.97
C ALA A 8 5.91 -2.18 -6.49
N ALA A 9 6.02 -0.96 -5.97
CA ALA A 9 5.20 0.16 -6.42
C ALA A 9 5.42 0.52 -7.90
N GLU A 10 6.68 0.49 -8.37
CA GLU A 10 7.01 0.78 -9.78
C GLU A 10 6.43 -0.28 -10.74
N LEU A 11 6.65 -1.56 -10.45
CA LEU A 11 6.14 -2.67 -11.28
C LEU A 11 4.62 -2.69 -11.31
N SER A 12 3.97 -2.53 -10.15
CA SER A 12 2.50 -2.51 -10.09
C SER A 12 1.90 -1.39 -10.94
N ARG A 13 2.51 -0.20 -10.95
CA ARG A 13 2.07 0.90 -11.81
C ARG A 13 2.31 0.63 -13.28
N HIS A 14 3.44 0.01 -13.63
CA HIS A 14 3.72 -0.36 -15.00
C HIS A 14 2.65 -1.31 -15.54
N TRP A 15 2.35 -2.39 -14.82
CA TRP A 15 1.32 -3.34 -15.21
C TRP A 15 -0.09 -2.73 -15.28
N ALA A 16 -0.44 -1.84 -14.34
CA ALA A 16 -1.72 -1.14 -14.40
C ALA A 16 -1.84 -0.26 -15.65
N ARG A 17 -0.75 0.41 -16.07
CA ARG A 17 -0.73 1.20 -17.32
C ARG A 17 -0.82 0.34 -18.57
N ASP A 18 -0.32 -0.88 -18.53
CA ASP A 18 -0.46 -1.85 -19.62
C ASP A 18 -1.86 -2.50 -19.68
N GLY A 19 -2.78 -2.09 -18.80
CA GLY A 19 -4.19 -2.49 -18.81
C GLY A 19 -4.50 -3.72 -17.97
N HIS A 20 -3.56 -4.19 -17.14
CA HIS A 20 -3.82 -5.28 -16.20
C HIS A 20 -4.61 -4.80 -14.97
N ASP A 21 -5.44 -5.68 -14.41
CA ASP A 21 -6.06 -5.45 -13.10
C ASP A 21 -5.07 -5.82 -11.99
N VAL A 22 -4.49 -4.80 -11.35
CA VAL A 22 -3.41 -4.97 -10.37
C VAL A 22 -3.91 -4.66 -8.97
N THR A 23 -3.70 -5.60 -8.05
CA THR A 23 -3.93 -5.41 -6.61
C THR A 23 -2.64 -5.63 -5.82
N VAL A 24 -2.32 -4.69 -4.92
CA VAL A 24 -1.21 -4.79 -3.96
C VAL A 24 -1.76 -4.94 -2.55
N LEU A 25 -1.38 -6.04 -1.88
CA LEU A 25 -1.60 -6.23 -0.45
C LEU A 25 -0.35 -5.81 0.32
N THR A 26 -0.51 -4.89 1.28
CA THR A 26 0.62 -4.37 2.06
C THR A 26 0.20 -3.94 3.46
N GLY A 27 1.16 -3.59 4.31
CA GLY A 27 0.91 -3.08 5.65
C GLY A 27 0.50 -1.61 5.67
N PHE A 28 0.02 -1.14 6.82
CA PHE A 28 -0.03 0.29 7.08
C PHE A 28 1.39 0.88 7.10
N PRO A 29 1.60 2.09 6.56
CA PRO A 29 2.93 2.70 6.56
C PRO A 29 3.38 2.94 8.00
N ASN A 30 4.56 2.44 8.35
CA ASN A 30 5.15 2.60 9.68
C ASN A 30 6.69 2.73 9.63
N HIS A 31 7.36 2.28 8.57
CA HIS A 31 8.81 2.45 8.40
C HIS A 31 9.17 3.91 8.06
N PRO A 32 10.29 4.46 8.60
CA PRO A 32 11.27 3.81 9.48
C PRO A 32 10.95 3.90 10.98
N THR A 33 9.98 4.71 11.39
CA THR A 33 9.78 5.09 12.80
C THR A 33 9.05 4.03 13.63
N GLY A 34 8.44 3.03 12.99
CA GLY A 34 7.51 2.08 13.60
C GLY A 34 6.12 2.67 13.89
N ILE A 35 5.89 3.95 13.60
CA ILE A 35 4.66 4.66 13.99
C ILE A 35 3.75 4.85 12.78
N VAL A 36 2.49 4.43 12.90
CA VAL A 36 1.46 4.67 11.88
C VAL A 36 1.10 6.18 11.84
N PRO A 37 1.23 6.85 10.67
CA PRO A 37 0.87 8.25 10.49
C PRO A 37 -0.59 8.53 10.85
N ALA A 38 -0.87 9.77 11.30
CA ALA A 38 -2.17 10.15 11.86
C ALA A 38 -3.33 9.91 10.89
N GLU A 39 -3.13 10.20 9.61
CA GLU A 39 -4.09 10.01 8.51
C GLU A 39 -4.47 8.53 8.29
N TYR A 40 -3.63 7.59 8.73
CA TYR A 40 -3.90 6.16 8.65
C TYR A 40 -4.48 5.58 9.94
N ARG A 41 -4.43 6.27 11.09
CA ARG A 41 -4.85 5.69 12.39
C ARG A 41 -6.33 5.30 12.44
N ALA A 42 -7.21 6.11 11.86
CA ALA A 42 -8.64 5.78 11.82
C ALA A 42 -8.92 4.55 10.93
N LYS A 43 -8.21 4.44 9.80
CA LYS A 43 -8.27 3.29 8.88
C LYS A 43 -7.68 2.04 9.52
N PHE A 44 -6.57 2.19 10.23
CA PHE A 44 -5.89 1.14 10.98
C PHE A 44 -6.78 0.47 12.01
N ARG A 45 -7.61 1.24 12.73
CA ARG A 45 -8.60 0.70 13.68
C ARG A 45 -9.64 -0.22 13.02
N ARG A 46 -9.83 -0.12 11.71
CA ARG A 46 -10.71 -1.00 10.92
C ARG A 46 -10.01 -2.27 10.43
N LEU A 47 -8.73 -2.46 10.79
CA LEU A 47 -7.84 -3.56 10.42
C LEU A 47 -7.50 -3.67 8.93
N VAL A 48 -8.43 -3.33 8.05
CA VAL A 48 -8.27 -3.34 6.59
C VAL A 48 -8.74 -2.01 5.99
N SER A 49 -7.99 -1.51 5.01
CA SER A 49 -8.33 -0.34 4.23
C SER A 49 -8.05 -0.58 2.76
N ARG A 50 -8.95 -0.15 1.88
CA ARG A 50 -8.74 -0.18 0.43
C ARG A 50 -8.61 1.24 -0.12
N GLU A 51 -7.69 1.44 -1.04
CA GLU A 51 -7.54 2.68 -1.79
C GLU A 51 -7.09 2.41 -3.23
N MET A 52 -7.25 3.39 -4.10
CA MET A 52 -6.79 3.33 -5.49
C MET A 52 -5.63 4.31 -5.64
N ILE A 53 -4.48 3.83 -6.10
CA ILE A 53 -3.27 4.64 -6.29
C ILE A 53 -2.71 4.33 -7.68
N ASP A 54 -2.61 5.33 -8.55
CA ASP A 54 -2.01 5.20 -9.89
C ASP A 54 -2.58 4.02 -10.71
N GLY A 55 -3.89 3.77 -10.61
CA GLY A 55 -4.57 2.65 -11.29
C GLY A 55 -4.41 1.29 -10.61
N VAL A 56 -3.75 1.23 -9.44
CA VAL A 56 -3.54 0.01 -8.65
C VAL A 56 -4.47 -0.03 -7.46
N SER A 57 -5.17 -1.14 -7.26
CA SER A 57 -5.94 -1.39 -6.03
C SER A 57 -4.99 -1.71 -4.89
N VAL A 58 -4.92 -0.86 -3.87
CA VAL A 58 -4.07 -1.07 -2.70
C VAL A 58 -4.92 -1.48 -1.51
N ILE A 59 -4.64 -2.65 -0.97
CA ILE A 59 -5.23 -3.16 0.28
C ILE A 59 -4.17 -3.06 1.35
N ARG A 60 -4.47 -2.26 2.39
CA ARG A 60 -3.66 -2.14 3.59
C ARG A 60 -4.27 -2.98 4.70
N THR A 61 -3.46 -3.80 5.35
CA THR A 61 -3.86 -4.62 6.48
C THR A 61 -2.93 -4.39 7.68
N TRP A 62 -3.39 -4.77 8.86
CA TRP A 62 -2.49 -5.10 9.96
C TRP A 62 -1.60 -6.28 9.53
N LEU A 63 -0.29 -6.14 9.71
CA LEU A 63 0.70 -7.21 9.50
C LEU A 63 1.40 -7.45 10.85
N PHE A 64 1.61 -8.71 11.20
CA PHE A 64 2.30 -9.17 12.40
C PHE A 64 3.81 -9.20 12.21
#